data_AF-A0A8S1JES8-F1
#
_entry.id   AF-A0A8S1JES8-F1
#
_cell.length_a   1.000
_cell.length_b   1.000
_cell.length_c   1.000
_cell.angle_alpha   90.00
_cell.angle_beta   90.00
_cell.angle_gamma   90.00
#
_symmetry.space_group_name_H-M   'P 1'
#
loop_
_entity.id
_entity.type
_entity.pdbx_description
1 polymer ?
#
loop_
_entity_poly.entity_id
_entity_poly.type
_entity_poly.pdbx_seq_one_letter_code
_entity_poly.pdbx_strand_id
1 'polypeptide(L)'
;MLPWHLPLLQAEGWKWCRPNWTRFKGGDRLPAHVDRSYRPHATTMQDLRWKSEDCQVTGSNRHMYFRRPVFGGITAQQPAEVQQRAPVGAAQQQQQQLPDQHPYQQPQTEAAQEGHGSQLGNENGDQSCDPGDATTNAIGTQTDMRESEAQTLPWQPECILPSEPSAKQRHLSTKRHCQGPEVLQLQGLTFGGGLPAGLQEVDHIDKLRAKRAFESALPPLNCLELLPLRLKKIEGWETKEWEEREEEIMGLQEERLRLLDQAIACREQAQDERVLEKLEERKSLAMEKLHQRLAGLQKRRNAVLRHLTTSRKKAAQRGKPARTWVQKYADSGSNIYAPLQREGRFPHSRPKGQEIATEAFQPQDLKRLGDLEKSMAGALTFVASKARSKADRLAAKEKKRKALLERLESIYQRLETAKDTAGRGSDEAWPCPLLEADANKRSNKGGLKYA
;
A
#
# COMPACT_ATOMS: atom_id res chain seq x y z
N MET A 1 35.83 17.78 -4.18
CA MET A 1 36.11 19.17 -4.56
C MET A 1 34.96 19.64 -5.44
N LEU A 2 34.28 20.69 -4.95
CA LEU A 2 33.43 21.65 -5.64
C LEU A 2 32.16 21.19 -6.40
N PRO A 3 31.14 22.07 -6.43
CA PRO A 3 29.74 21.69 -6.33
C PRO A 3 28.92 22.08 -7.55
N TRP A 4 27.75 21.49 -7.67
CA TRP A 4 26.78 21.80 -8.70
C TRP A 4 25.91 22.98 -8.27
N HIS A 5 25.95 24.05 -9.07
CA HIS A 5 25.00 25.15 -9.02
C HIS A 5 23.72 24.75 -9.79
N LEU A 6 22.57 24.91 -9.15
CA LEU A 6 21.26 25.02 -9.79
C LEU A 6 20.58 26.31 -9.30
N PRO A 7 19.99 27.12 -10.19
CA PRO A 7 19.45 28.43 -9.85
C PRO A 7 18.05 28.35 -9.23
N LEU A 8 17.82 29.31 -8.34
CA LEU A 8 16.57 29.63 -7.67
C LEU A 8 15.63 30.33 -8.68
N LEU A 9 14.52 29.68 -9.07
CA LEU A 9 13.40 30.38 -9.71
C LEU A 9 12.32 30.68 -8.65
N GLN A 10 11.96 31.96 -8.57
CA GLN A 10 10.91 32.52 -7.74
C GLN A 10 9.55 31.89 -8.08
N ALA A 11 8.92 31.25 -7.10
CA ALA A 11 7.53 30.85 -7.16
C ALA A 11 6.65 32.06 -6.79
N GLU A 12 6.03 32.65 -7.81
CA GLU A 12 4.95 33.62 -7.64
C GLU A 12 3.74 32.95 -6.97
N GLY A 13 3.12 33.67 -6.05
CA GLY A 13 2.05 33.18 -5.20
C GLY A 13 0.75 32.94 -5.97
N TRP A 14 0.35 31.67 -6.07
CA TRP A 14 -1.03 31.29 -6.36
C TRP A 14 -1.69 30.90 -5.05
N LYS A 15 -2.47 31.83 -4.49
CA LYS A 15 -3.35 31.60 -3.34
C LYS A 15 -4.45 30.65 -3.79
N TRP A 16 -4.37 29.38 -3.39
CA TRP A 16 -5.50 28.48 -3.43
C TRP A 16 -6.53 28.95 -2.40
N CYS A 17 -7.58 29.61 -2.87
CA CYS A 17 -8.81 29.79 -2.13
C CYS A 17 -9.34 28.41 -1.74
N ARG A 18 -9.27 28.06 -0.45
CA ARG A 18 -10.02 26.93 0.09
C ARG A 18 -11.51 27.20 -0.11
N PRO A 19 -12.28 26.30 -0.72
CA PRO A 19 -13.73 26.44 -0.73
C PRO A 19 -14.22 26.34 0.72
N ASN A 20 -14.97 27.35 1.13
CA ASN A 20 -15.64 27.43 2.42
C ASN A 20 -16.74 26.36 2.47
N TRP A 21 -16.48 25.21 3.07
CA TRP A 21 -17.51 24.19 3.30
C TRP A 21 -18.16 24.47 4.66
N THR A 22 -19.25 25.20 4.61
CA THR A 22 -20.21 25.32 5.71
C THR A 22 -20.66 23.93 6.13
N ARG A 23 -20.44 23.62 7.41
CA ARG A 23 -20.93 22.42 8.08
C ARG A 23 -22.47 22.49 8.13
N PHE A 24 -23.14 21.80 7.20
CA PHE A 24 -24.57 21.51 7.33
C PHE A 24 -24.80 20.56 8.50
N LYS A 25 -25.61 21.00 9.47
CA LYS A 25 -26.14 20.15 10.53
C LYS A 25 -27.22 19.24 9.94
N GLY A 26 -27.21 18.00 10.43
CA GLY A 26 -28.07 16.84 10.14
C GLY A 26 -29.44 17.08 9.51
N GLY A 27 -29.71 16.27 8.47
CA GLY A 27 -31.01 16.05 7.86
C GLY A 27 -30.88 16.06 6.35
N ASP A 28 -31.14 14.92 5.70
CA ASP A 28 -31.29 14.75 4.26
C ASP A 28 -30.04 14.75 3.37
N ARG A 29 -29.65 13.54 2.97
CA ARG A 29 -28.61 13.26 1.95
C ARG A 29 -29.22 12.80 0.61
N LEU A 30 -30.52 12.95 0.41
CA LEU A 30 -31.20 12.41 -0.77
C LEU A 30 -31.81 13.53 -1.62
N PRO A 31 -31.61 13.49 -2.95
CA PRO A 31 -32.18 14.45 -3.90
C PRO A 31 -33.71 14.52 -3.84
N ALA A 32 -34.27 15.68 -4.19
CA ALA A 32 -35.70 16.00 -4.06
C ALA A 32 -36.66 15.12 -4.89
N HIS A 33 -36.16 14.40 -5.90
CA HIS A 33 -36.97 13.49 -6.74
C HIS A 33 -37.14 12.09 -6.13
N VAL A 34 -36.48 11.80 -5.01
CA VAL A 34 -36.63 10.51 -4.31
C VAL A 34 -37.87 10.56 -3.44
N ASP A 35 -38.81 9.66 -3.71
CA ASP A 35 -40.08 9.57 -3.00
C ASP A 35 -39.86 9.35 -1.49
N ARG A 36 -40.47 10.22 -0.67
CA ARG A 36 -40.31 10.27 0.80
C ARG A 36 -41.31 9.39 1.54
N SER A 37 -42.26 8.80 0.82
CA SER A 37 -43.31 7.96 1.38
C SER A 37 -42.80 6.58 1.82
N TYR A 38 -41.61 6.17 1.35
CA TYR A 38 -41.01 4.90 1.74
C TYR A 38 -40.45 4.93 3.16
N ARG A 39 -41.17 4.33 4.10
CA ARG A 39 -40.66 4.02 5.45
C ARG A 39 -40.13 2.58 5.44
N PRO A 40 -38.84 2.33 5.71
CA PRO A 40 -38.39 0.97 5.91
C PRO A 40 -39.13 0.42 7.13
N HIS A 41 -39.94 -0.62 6.94
CA HIS A 41 -40.50 -1.35 8.07
C HIS A 41 -39.33 -1.82 8.94
N ALA A 42 -39.37 -1.50 10.24
CA ALA A 42 -38.36 -1.94 11.20
C ALA A 42 -38.32 -3.47 11.15
N THR A 43 -37.35 -4.00 10.42
CA THR A 43 -37.25 -5.44 10.17
C THR A 43 -36.55 -6.01 11.39
N THR A 44 -37.29 -6.75 12.20
CA THR A 44 -36.74 -7.35 13.42
C THR A 44 -35.66 -8.35 13.01
N MET A 45 -34.65 -8.61 13.85
CA MET A 45 -33.61 -9.64 13.54
C MET A 45 -34.23 -11.02 13.23
N GLN A 46 -35.41 -11.31 13.79
CA GLN A 46 -36.22 -12.48 13.48
C GLN A 46 -36.83 -12.44 12.07
N ASP A 47 -37.28 -11.27 11.59
CA ASP A 47 -37.79 -11.10 10.23
C ASP A 47 -36.68 -11.21 9.18
N LEU A 48 -35.48 -10.70 9.49
CA LEU A 48 -34.29 -10.88 8.64
C LEU A 48 -33.91 -12.36 8.55
N ARG A 49 -33.96 -13.07 9.68
CA ARG A 49 -33.70 -14.51 9.75
C ARG A 49 -34.72 -15.30 8.94
N TRP A 50 -36.02 -15.02 9.14
CA TRP A 50 -37.12 -15.68 8.43
C TRP A 50 -37.07 -15.44 6.91
N LYS A 51 -36.70 -14.24 6.47
CA LYS A 51 -36.47 -13.92 5.04
C LYS A 51 -35.23 -14.59 4.44
N SER A 52 -34.27 -14.99 5.28
CA SER A 52 -33.05 -15.68 4.87
C SER A 52 -33.16 -17.21 4.94
N GLU A 53 -34.31 -17.77 5.35
CA GLU A 53 -34.50 -19.21 5.40
C GLU A 53 -34.69 -19.81 3.99
N ASP A 54 -33.99 -20.91 3.74
CA ASP A 54 -33.91 -21.64 2.45
C ASP A 54 -35.26 -22.04 1.85
N CYS A 55 -36.31 -22.08 2.67
CA CYS A 55 -37.67 -22.43 2.27
C CYS A 55 -38.42 -21.32 1.53
N GLN A 56 -37.97 -20.06 1.61
CA GLN A 56 -38.70 -18.90 1.06
C GLN A 56 -38.18 -18.39 -0.28
N VAL A 57 -36.96 -18.75 -0.67
CA VAL A 57 -36.40 -18.37 -1.98
C VAL A 57 -36.96 -19.32 -3.04
N THR A 58 -38.15 -18.98 -3.54
CA THR A 58 -38.83 -19.69 -4.64
C THR A 58 -38.68 -18.91 -5.95
N GLY A 59 -38.61 -19.61 -7.08
CA GLY A 59 -38.51 -19.02 -8.42
C GLY A 59 -37.21 -19.30 -9.18
N SER A 60 -37.17 -18.86 -10.44
CA SER A 60 -36.09 -19.12 -11.42
C SER A 60 -34.68 -18.71 -10.94
N ASN A 61 -34.60 -17.66 -10.12
CA ASN A 61 -33.32 -17.08 -9.65
C ASN A 61 -32.80 -17.70 -8.35
N ARG A 62 -33.35 -18.83 -7.88
CA ARG A 62 -32.90 -19.51 -6.65
C ARG A 62 -31.43 -19.93 -6.69
N HIS A 63 -30.91 -20.27 -7.87
CA HIS A 63 -29.52 -20.68 -8.09
C HIS A 63 -28.48 -19.61 -7.77
N MET A 64 -28.88 -18.33 -7.71
CA MET A 64 -27.99 -17.22 -7.33
C MET A 64 -27.66 -17.22 -5.83
N TYR A 65 -28.56 -17.77 -5.01
CA TYR A 65 -28.47 -17.70 -3.55
C TYR A 65 -27.96 -19.01 -2.91
N PHE A 66 -27.96 -20.13 -3.64
CA PHE A 66 -27.46 -21.42 -3.17
C PHE A 66 -26.39 -22.01 -4.10
N ARG A 67 -25.22 -22.34 -3.53
CA ARG A 67 -24.00 -22.75 -4.25
C ARG A 67 -23.86 -24.27 -4.49
N ARG A 68 -24.94 -25.05 -4.37
CA ARG A 68 -24.97 -26.49 -4.69
C ARG A 68 -26.20 -26.81 -5.53
N PRO A 69 -26.10 -27.66 -6.56
CA PRO A 69 -27.29 -28.19 -7.22
C PRO A 69 -28.04 -29.07 -6.23
N VAL A 70 -29.21 -28.61 -5.78
CA VAL A 70 -30.16 -29.46 -5.07
C VAL A 70 -30.89 -30.26 -6.15
N PHE A 71 -30.51 -31.51 -6.34
CA PHE A 71 -31.31 -32.46 -7.11
C PHE A 71 -32.70 -32.58 -6.44
N GLY A 72 -33.76 -32.26 -7.18
CA GLY A 72 -35.14 -32.31 -6.69
C GLY A 72 -35.81 -33.64 -7.00
N GLY A 73 -36.23 -34.36 -5.95
CA GLY A 73 -37.18 -35.49 -5.93
C GLY A 73 -36.56 -36.86 -6.26
N ILE A 74 -36.75 -37.97 -5.53
CA ILE A 74 -37.97 -38.51 -4.90
C ILE A 74 -37.59 -39.56 -3.80
N THR A 75 -38.34 -39.53 -2.68
CA THR A 75 -38.62 -40.59 -1.67
C THR A 75 -37.58 -41.08 -0.65
N ALA A 76 -37.84 -40.67 0.60
CA ALA A 76 -37.92 -41.41 1.87
C ALA A 76 -36.83 -42.40 2.34
N GLN A 77 -36.46 -42.18 3.62
CA GLN A 77 -35.92 -43.13 4.61
C GLN A 77 -34.47 -43.62 4.41
N GLN A 78 -33.52 -43.00 5.13
CA GLN A 78 -32.84 -43.60 6.31
C GLN A 78 -31.71 -42.66 6.83
N PRO A 79 -31.37 -42.67 8.14
CA PRO A 79 -30.41 -41.76 8.74
C PRO A 79 -29.00 -42.37 8.94
N ALA A 80 -28.00 -41.47 9.07
CA ALA A 80 -26.60 -41.69 9.50
C ALA A 80 -25.70 -42.50 8.52
N GLU A 81 -24.40 -42.20 8.31
CA GLU A 81 -23.37 -41.74 9.23
C GLU A 81 -22.36 -40.77 8.57
N VAL A 82 -21.86 -39.85 9.38
CA VAL A 82 -20.70 -38.98 9.09
C VAL A 82 -19.43 -39.76 9.46
N GLN A 83 -18.62 -40.14 8.47
CA GLN A 83 -17.22 -40.51 8.69
C GLN A 83 -16.28 -39.46 8.09
N GLN A 84 -15.71 -38.68 9.00
CA GLN A 84 -14.58 -37.80 8.76
C GLN A 84 -13.34 -38.67 8.48
N ARG A 85 -12.65 -38.45 7.36
CA ARG A 85 -11.25 -38.90 7.19
C ARG A 85 -10.35 -37.68 7.02
N ALA A 86 -9.37 -37.61 7.91
CA ALA A 86 -8.27 -36.64 7.93
C ALA A 86 -7.30 -36.87 6.75
N PRO A 87 -6.54 -35.85 6.33
CA PRO A 87 -5.62 -35.95 5.20
C PRO A 87 -4.30 -36.62 5.60
N VAL A 88 -3.84 -37.56 4.77
CA VAL A 88 -2.54 -38.22 4.89
C VAL A 88 -1.62 -37.72 3.78
N GLY A 89 -0.42 -37.29 4.18
CA GLY A 89 0.82 -37.61 3.45
C GLY A 89 1.22 -36.68 2.32
N ALA A 90 2.06 -35.70 2.65
CA ALA A 90 2.95 -35.05 1.71
C ALA A 90 3.91 -36.09 1.08
N ALA A 91 3.89 -36.20 -0.25
CA ALA A 91 4.89 -36.93 -1.02
C ALA A 91 5.54 -35.98 -2.04
N GLN A 92 6.86 -35.97 -2.01
CA GLN A 92 7.79 -35.17 -2.80
C GLN A 92 7.65 -35.47 -4.30
N GLN A 93 7.56 -34.45 -5.14
CA GLN A 93 7.79 -34.57 -6.58
C GLN A 93 9.21 -34.11 -6.90
N GLN A 94 10.03 -35.08 -7.32
CA GLN A 94 11.31 -34.86 -7.97
C GLN A 94 11.07 -34.45 -9.43
N GLN A 95 11.78 -33.41 -9.85
CA GLN A 95 11.90 -32.96 -11.24
C GLN A 95 12.56 -34.05 -12.09
N GLN A 96 11.99 -34.33 -13.25
CA GLN A 96 12.71 -34.90 -14.38
C GLN A 96 12.53 -34.00 -15.60
N GLN A 97 13.67 -33.55 -16.11
CA GLN A 97 13.84 -32.71 -17.29
C GLN A 97 13.83 -33.61 -18.53
N LEU A 98 13.09 -33.22 -19.57
CA LEU A 98 13.18 -33.77 -20.92
C LEU A 98 14.30 -33.03 -21.68
N PRO A 99 15.15 -33.71 -22.46
CA PRO A 99 16.16 -33.04 -23.28
C PRO A 99 15.63 -32.63 -24.65
N ASP A 100 16.15 -31.48 -25.09
CA ASP A 100 16.02 -30.87 -26.40
C ASP A 100 16.39 -31.80 -27.56
N GLN A 101 15.63 -31.73 -28.66
CA GLN A 101 16.17 -32.02 -29.98
C GLN A 101 15.85 -30.88 -30.96
N HIS A 102 16.94 -30.40 -31.55
CA HIS A 102 17.03 -29.31 -32.51
C HIS A 102 16.36 -29.62 -33.86
N PRO A 103 15.95 -28.57 -34.60
CA PRO A 103 15.31 -28.69 -35.90
C PRO A 103 16.34 -28.86 -37.03
N TYR A 104 16.07 -29.78 -37.96
CA TYR A 104 16.74 -29.80 -39.27
C TYR A 104 16.01 -28.87 -40.24
N GLN A 105 16.78 -27.94 -40.80
CA GLN A 105 16.43 -27.12 -41.95
C GLN A 105 16.75 -27.83 -43.26
N GLN A 106 15.93 -27.60 -44.30
CA GLN A 106 16.26 -27.14 -45.67
C GLN A 106 15.07 -27.41 -46.62
N PRO A 107 14.98 -26.78 -47.81
CA PRO A 107 15.10 -25.36 -48.14
C PRO A 107 13.87 -24.87 -48.95
N GLN A 108 13.90 -23.59 -49.32
CA GLN A 108 12.88 -22.83 -50.03
C GLN A 108 12.57 -23.35 -51.46
N THR A 109 11.30 -23.42 -51.82
CA THR A 109 10.80 -23.05 -53.17
C THR A 109 9.43 -22.37 -53.04
N GLU A 110 9.24 -21.38 -53.88
CA GLU A 110 8.22 -20.33 -53.89
C GLU A 110 6.80 -20.84 -54.23
N ALA A 111 5.77 -20.15 -53.70
CA ALA A 111 4.68 -19.48 -54.45
C ALA A 111 3.32 -19.44 -53.71
N ALA A 112 2.72 -18.23 -53.68
CA ALA A 112 1.28 -17.87 -53.71
C ALA A 112 0.35 -18.41 -52.58
N GLN A 113 -0.25 -17.54 -51.72
CA GLN A 113 -1.58 -16.87 -51.86
C GLN A 113 -2.76 -17.88 -51.79
N GLU A 114 -3.93 -17.68 -51.17
CA GLU A 114 -4.58 -16.57 -50.45
C GLU A 114 -5.93 -17.04 -49.81
N GLY A 115 -6.17 -16.68 -48.54
CA GLY A 115 -7.49 -16.22 -48.04
C GLY A 115 -8.66 -17.21 -47.83
N HIS A 116 -9.09 -17.51 -46.58
CA HIS A 116 -9.92 -16.70 -45.66
C HIS A 116 -11.39 -17.29 -45.60
N GLY A 117 -12.21 -17.22 -44.51
CA GLY A 117 -13.49 -18.03 -44.31
C GLY A 117 -14.92 -17.38 -44.26
N SER A 118 -15.52 -17.23 -43.07
CA SER A 118 -16.68 -16.37 -42.64
C SER A 118 -18.13 -16.90 -42.65
N GLN A 119 -18.81 -16.73 -41.49
CA GLN A 119 -19.97 -15.83 -41.23
C GLN A 119 -20.47 -16.03 -39.76
N LEU A 120 -21.08 -15.11 -38.98
CA LEU A 120 -21.98 -13.95 -39.16
C LEU A 120 -21.77 -12.91 -38.03
N GLY A 121 -21.86 -11.59 -38.30
CA GLY A 121 -23.00 -10.70 -37.98
C GLY A 121 -22.53 -9.57 -37.03
N ASN A 122 -22.95 -8.30 -37.03
CA ASN A 122 -24.10 -7.60 -37.59
C ASN A 122 -23.90 -6.05 -37.35
N GLU A 123 -24.77 -5.20 -37.94
CA GLU A 123 -25.21 -3.83 -37.50
C GLU A 123 -24.52 -2.52 -37.99
N ASN A 124 -25.21 -1.83 -38.92
CA ASN A 124 -25.55 -0.39 -39.04
C ASN A 124 -24.58 0.73 -38.60
N GLY A 125 -24.26 1.66 -39.52
CA GLY A 125 -23.71 2.98 -39.15
C GLY A 125 -23.26 3.84 -40.34
N ASP A 126 -24.06 4.84 -40.65
CA ASP A 126 -23.94 5.88 -41.67
C ASP A 126 -22.64 6.71 -41.55
N GLN A 127 -21.87 6.87 -42.64
CA GLN A 127 -20.86 7.94 -42.75
C GLN A 127 -20.56 8.31 -44.21
N SER A 128 -20.84 9.57 -44.50
CA SER A 128 -20.68 10.24 -45.79
C SER A 128 -19.23 10.37 -46.25
N CYS A 129 -19.08 10.18 -47.56
CA CYS A 129 -17.96 10.46 -48.42
C CYS A 129 -17.58 11.96 -48.49
N ASP A 130 -16.28 12.26 -48.59
CA ASP A 130 -15.75 12.91 -49.80
C ASP A 130 -14.26 12.56 -50.00
N PRO A 131 -13.79 12.36 -51.25
CA PRO A 131 -12.55 11.68 -51.59
C PRO A 131 -11.41 12.65 -51.91
N GLY A 132 -10.18 12.22 -51.63
CA GLY A 132 -8.97 12.89 -52.05
C GLY A 132 -7.92 11.87 -52.45
N ASP A 133 -7.86 11.63 -53.76
CA ASP A 133 -6.74 11.09 -54.53
C ASP A 133 -6.26 9.66 -54.28
N ALA A 134 -6.80 8.80 -55.14
CA ALA A 134 -6.13 7.63 -55.69
C ALA A 134 -4.81 8.01 -56.37
N THR A 135 -3.79 7.15 -56.26
CA THR A 135 -3.09 6.54 -57.41
C THR A 135 -1.95 5.63 -56.97
N THR A 136 -2.28 4.38 -56.67
CA THR A 136 -1.46 3.23 -57.06
C THR A 136 -2.42 2.08 -57.29
N ASN A 137 -2.77 1.88 -58.57
CA ASN A 137 -3.64 0.79 -59.01
C ASN A 137 -2.88 -0.54 -58.86
N ALA A 138 -2.87 -1.09 -57.65
CA ALA A 138 -2.82 -2.53 -57.48
C ALA A 138 -4.21 -3.04 -57.85
N ILE A 139 -4.41 -3.38 -59.13
CA ILE A 139 -5.57 -4.15 -59.57
C ILE A 139 -5.36 -5.56 -59.04
N GLY A 140 -5.59 -5.74 -57.75
CA GLY A 140 -5.82 -7.04 -57.14
C GLY A 140 -7.28 -7.36 -57.43
N THR A 141 -7.51 -8.20 -58.43
CA THR A 141 -8.82 -8.79 -58.67
C THR A 141 -9.15 -9.67 -57.48
N GLN A 142 -9.79 -9.11 -56.45
CA GLN A 142 -10.27 -9.90 -55.32
C GLN A 142 -11.37 -10.81 -55.85
N THR A 143 -11.10 -12.10 -55.95
CA THR A 143 -12.14 -13.08 -56.27
C THR A 143 -13.16 -13.07 -55.13
N ASP A 144 -14.45 -12.91 -55.46
CA ASP A 144 -15.55 -12.97 -54.48
C ASP A 144 -15.61 -14.32 -53.73
N MET A 145 -14.88 -15.32 -54.22
CA MET A 145 -14.74 -16.65 -53.62
C MET A 145 -13.46 -16.73 -52.80
N ARG A 146 -13.58 -17.10 -51.53
CA ARG A 146 -12.47 -17.47 -50.65
C ARG A 146 -11.92 -18.83 -51.07
N GLU A 147 -10.59 -19.03 -51.06
CA GLU A 147 -9.93 -20.23 -51.62
C GLU A 147 -10.40 -21.53 -50.91
N SER A 148 -10.80 -21.44 -49.64
CA SER A 148 -11.41 -22.54 -48.88
C SER A 148 -12.78 -22.97 -49.38
N GLU A 149 -13.54 -22.09 -50.05
CA GLU A 149 -14.87 -22.40 -50.60
C GLU A 149 -14.77 -23.03 -52.00
N ALA A 150 -13.64 -22.84 -52.68
CA ALA A 150 -13.33 -23.50 -53.95
C ALA A 150 -12.74 -24.91 -53.77
N GLN A 151 -12.39 -25.30 -52.53
CA GLN A 151 -11.80 -26.59 -52.23
C GLN A 151 -12.86 -27.69 -52.21
N THR A 152 -12.98 -28.39 -53.33
CA THR A 152 -13.85 -29.57 -53.45
C THR A 152 -13.27 -30.75 -52.68
N LEU A 153 -14.14 -31.69 -52.25
CA LEU A 153 -13.68 -32.98 -51.75
C LEU A 153 -12.78 -33.62 -52.82
N PRO A 154 -11.60 -34.17 -52.45
CA PRO A 154 -10.72 -34.83 -53.40
C PRO A 154 -11.52 -35.85 -54.21
N TRP A 155 -11.38 -35.82 -55.54
CA TRP A 155 -12.09 -36.75 -56.41
C TRP A 155 -11.76 -38.20 -56.04
N GLN A 156 -12.77 -38.98 -55.67
CA GLN A 156 -12.66 -40.41 -55.38
C GLN A 156 -13.15 -41.23 -56.58
N PRO A 157 -12.30 -42.08 -57.20
CA PRO A 157 -12.74 -42.96 -58.27
C PRO A 157 -13.77 -43.98 -57.77
N GLU A 158 -14.72 -44.33 -58.62
CA GLU A 158 -15.65 -45.43 -58.36
C GLU A 158 -14.89 -46.75 -58.24
N CYS A 159 -15.12 -47.51 -57.16
CA CYS A 159 -14.49 -48.81 -56.98
C CYS A 159 -15.24 -49.87 -57.79
N ILE A 160 -14.70 -50.24 -58.95
CA ILE A 160 -15.28 -51.27 -59.82
C ILE A 160 -14.75 -52.64 -59.38
N LEU A 161 -15.64 -53.49 -58.88
CA LEU A 161 -15.30 -54.88 -58.55
C LEU A 161 -15.35 -55.74 -59.82
N PRO A 162 -14.34 -56.60 -60.06
CA PRO A 162 -14.37 -57.53 -61.19
C PRO A 162 -15.51 -58.55 -61.01
N SER A 163 -16.18 -58.90 -62.11
CA SER A 163 -17.30 -59.86 -62.11
C SER A 163 -16.89 -61.24 -61.60
N GLU A 164 -15.65 -61.66 -61.89
CA GLU A 164 -15.04 -62.86 -61.33
C GLU A 164 -13.83 -62.50 -60.46
N PRO A 165 -13.87 -62.78 -59.14
CA PRO A 165 -12.75 -62.51 -58.26
C PRO A 165 -11.58 -63.45 -58.55
N SER A 166 -10.35 -62.94 -58.44
CA SER A 166 -9.12 -63.72 -58.60
C SER A 166 -9.00 -64.83 -57.54
N ALA A 167 -8.27 -65.91 -57.84
CA ALA A 167 -8.03 -67.02 -56.89
C ALA A 167 -7.50 -66.55 -55.53
N LYS A 168 -6.60 -65.55 -55.51
CA LYS A 168 -6.08 -64.95 -54.26
C LYS A 168 -7.16 -64.19 -53.49
N GLN A 169 -8.00 -63.44 -54.20
CA GLN A 169 -9.11 -62.69 -53.60
C GLN A 169 -10.14 -63.63 -53.00
N ARG A 170 -10.49 -64.72 -53.70
CA ARG A 170 -11.35 -65.80 -53.18
C ARG A 170 -10.77 -66.42 -51.92
N HIS A 171 -9.47 -66.71 -51.91
CA HIS A 171 -8.80 -67.23 -50.72
C HIS A 171 -8.88 -66.26 -49.53
N LEU A 172 -8.60 -64.97 -49.77
CA LEU A 172 -8.67 -63.94 -48.72
C LEU A 172 -10.10 -63.73 -48.22
N SER A 173 -11.08 -63.71 -49.11
CA SER A 173 -12.50 -63.56 -48.76
C SER A 173 -12.99 -64.75 -47.92
N THR A 174 -12.59 -65.98 -48.29
CA THR A 174 -12.89 -67.18 -47.50
C THR A 174 -12.19 -67.16 -46.14
N LYS A 175 -10.90 -66.77 -46.09
CA LYS A 175 -10.14 -66.66 -44.84
C LYS A 175 -10.73 -65.65 -43.86
N ARG A 176 -11.30 -64.56 -44.38
CA ARG A 176 -11.88 -63.45 -43.59
C ARG A 176 -13.39 -63.54 -43.42
N HIS A 177 -14.01 -64.61 -43.91
CA HIS A 177 -15.47 -64.81 -43.87
C HIS A 177 -16.26 -63.60 -44.41
N CYS A 178 -15.74 -62.94 -45.46
CA CYS A 178 -16.30 -61.71 -46.02
C CYS A 178 -16.68 -61.92 -47.48
N GLN A 179 -17.83 -61.37 -47.92
CA GLN A 179 -18.17 -61.30 -49.34
C GLN A 179 -17.63 -59.98 -49.90
N GLY A 180 -16.55 -60.06 -50.68
CA GLY A 180 -15.86 -58.88 -51.23
C GLY A 180 -14.75 -58.33 -50.33
N PRO A 181 -14.07 -57.25 -50.76
CA PRO A 181 -12.93 -56.68 -50.04
C PRO A 181 -13.35 -55.89 -48.78
N GLU A 182 -12.67 -56.15 -47.66
CA GLU A 182 -12.94 -55.50 -46.36
C GLU A 182 -12.82 -53.97 -46.40
N VAL A 183 -11.92 -53.45 -47.23
CA VAL A 183 -11.67 -52.01 -47.37
C VAL A 183 -12.93 -51.25 -47.82
N LEU A 184 -13.81 -51.89 -48.58
CA LEU A 184 -15.07 -51.26 -49.01
C LEU A 184 -16.06 -51.03 -47.86
N GLN A 185 -15.88 -51.68 -46.72
CA GLN A 185 -16.71 -51.41 -45.53
C GLN A 185 -16.36 -50.09 -44.86
N LEU A 186 -15.17 -49.54 -45.17
CA LEU A 186 -14.72 -48.23 -44.70
C LEU A 186 -15.11 -47.10 -45.67
N GLN A 187 -15.92 -47.38 -46.69
CA GLN A 187 -16.32 -46.39 -47.70
C GLN A 187 -17.04 -45.17 -47.09
N GLY A 188 -17.63 -45.30 -45.90
CA GLY A 188 -18.26 -44.19 -45.19
C GLY A 188 -17.28 -43.18 -44.59
N LEU A 189 -15.99 -43.50 -44.50
CA LEU A 189 -14.96 -42.59 -43.99
C LEU A 189 -14.57 -41.60 -45.08
N THR A 190 -14.63 -40.31 -44.76
CA THR A 190 -14.28 -39.21 -45.69
C THR A 190 -13.15 -38.36 -45.10
N PHE A 191 -12.50 -37.54 -45.94
CA PHE A 191 -11.45 -36.62 -45.47
C PHE A 191 -12.05 -35.60 -44.48
N GLY A 192 -11.50 -35.55 -43.26
CA GLY A 192 -12.08 -34.78 -42.15
C GLY A 192 -13.24 -35.46 -41.42
N GLY A 193 -13.69 -36.63 -41.91
CA GLY A 193 -14.74 -37.47 -41.34
C GLY A 193 -14.27 -38.91 -41.09
N GLY A 194 -13.10 -39.07 -40.47
CA GLY A 194 -12.52 -40.38 -40.11
C GLY A 194 -11.33 -40.84 -40.95
N LEU A 195 -10.88 -40.05 -41.94
CA LEU A 195 -9.57 -40.20 -42.58
C LEU A 195 -8.61 -39.06 -42.16
N PRO A 196 -7.33 -39.34 -41.88
CA PRO A 196 -6.67 -40.66 -41.93
C PRO A 196 -7.16 -41.59 -40.82
N ALA A 197 -7.30 -42.88 -41.14
CA ALA A 197 -7.78 -43.88 -40.19
C ALA A 197 -6.82 -43.98 -39.00
N GLY A 198 -7.37 -43.85 -37.80
CA GLY A 198 -6.68 -44.01 -36.52
C GLY A 198 -6.88 -45.41 -35.94
N LEU A 199 -6.58 -45.53 -34.64
CA LEU A 199 -6.67 -46.79 -33.90
C LEU A 199 -8.12 -47.29 -33.78
N GLN A 200 -9.09 -46.38 -33.62
CA GLN A 200 -10.49 -46.75 -33.46
C GLN A 200 -11.07 -47.43 -34.71
N GLU A 201 -10.69 -46.95 -35.90
CA GLU A 201 -11.09 -47.56 -37.16
C GLU A 201 -10.44 -48.94 -37.34
N VAL A 202 -9.19 -49.12 -36.90
CA VAL A 202 -8.51 -50.42 -36.92
C VAL A 202 -9.19 -51.40 -35.97
N ASP A 203 -9.49 -50.99 -34.75
CA ASP A 203 -10.22 -51.80 -33.76
C ASP A 203 -11.60 -52.17 -34.28
N HIS A 204 -12.29 -51.24 -34.95
CA HIS A 204 -13.58 -51.52 -35.59
C HIS A 204 -13.48 -52.62 -36.67
N ILE A 205 -12.45 -52.58 -37.52
CA ILE A 205 -12.20 -53.62 -38.52
C ILE A 205 -11.96 -54.98 -37.86
N ASP A 206 -11.20 -55.01 -36.76
CA ASP A 206 -10.90 -56.24 -36.04
C ASP A 206 -12.14 -56.79 -35.31
N LYS A 207 -12.99 -55.93 -34.73
CA LYS A 207 -14.31 -56.31 -34.21
C LYS A 207 -15.20 -56.90 -35.29
N LEU A 208 -15.24 -56.28 -36.47
CA LEU A 208 -16.00 -56.79 -37.63
C LEU A 208 -15.47 -58.16 -38.10
N ARG A 209 -14.16 -58.38 -38.09
CA ARG A 209 -13.55 -59.69 -38.40
C ARG A 209 -13.93 -60.75 -37.37
N ALA A 210 -13.86 -60.41 -36.09
CA ALA A 210 -14.27 -61.29 -34.99
C ALA A 210 -15.75 -61.68 -35.12
N LYS A 211 -16.62 -60.70 -35.43
CA LYS A 211 -18.05 -60.92 -35.68
C LYS A 211 -18.30 -61.88 -36.84
N ARG A 212 -17.62 -61.72 -37.98
CA ARG A 212 -17.77 -62.64 -39.12
C ARG A 212 -17.27 -64.05 -38.83
N ALA A 213 -16.12 -64.16 -38.14
CA ALA A 213 -15.61 -65.45 -37.70
C ALA A 213 -16.62 -66.14 -36.78
N PHE A 214 -17.21 -65.40 -35.85
CA PHE A 214 -18.29 -65.88 -34.99
C PHE A 214 -19.53 -66.30 -35.78
N GLU A 215 -20.04 -65.49 -36.70
CA GLU A 215 -21.20 -65.80 -37.56
C GLU A 215 -20.97 -67.06 -38.40
N SER A 216 -19.75 -67.25 -38.91
CA SER A 216 -19.35 -68.45 -39.67
C SER A 216 -19.27 -69.72 -38.81
N ALA A 217 -19.00 -69.57 -37.50
CA ALA A 217 -18.93 -70.66 -36.53
C ALA A 217 -20.30 -71.01 -35.91
N LEU A 218 -21.37 -70.29 -36.27
CA LEU A 218 -22.72 -70.59 -35.80
C LEU A 218 -23.29 -71.86 -36.46
N PRO A 219 -24.07 -72.67 -35.72
CA PRO A 219 -24.77 -73.82 -36.31
C PRO A 219 -25.66 -73.41 -37.49
N PRO A 220 -25.78 -74.23 -38.54
CA PRO A 220 -26.62 -73.92 -39.69
C PRO A 220 -28.10 -73.84 -39.30
N LEU A 221 -28.86 -72.99 -40.01
CA LEU A 221 -30.29 -72.75 -39.74
C LEU A 221 -31.20 -73.95 -40.08
N ASN A 222 -30.69 -74.90 -40.86
CA ASN A 222 -31.49 -76.01 -41.39
C ASN A 222 -31.82 -77.08 -40.33
N CYS A 223 -31.14 -77.08 -39.18
CA CYS A 223 -31.31 -78.09 -38.13
C CYS A 223 -32.05 -77.50 -36.93
N LEU A 224 -33.34 -77.85 -36.78
CA LEU A 224 -34.20 -77.33 -35.70
C LEU A 224 -33.67 -77.61 -34.29
N GLU A 225 -32.98 -78.74 -34.09
CA GLU A 225 -32.40 -79.14 -32.80
C GLU A 225 -31.24 -78.24 -32.35
N LEU A 226 -30.54 -77.60 -33.28
CA LEU A 226 -29.36 -76.75 -33.00
C LEU A 226 -29.73 -75.27 -32.88
N LEU A 227 -30.97 -74.88 -33.20
CA LEU A 227 -31.44 -73.50 -33.09
C LEU A 227 -31.34 -72.93 -31.66
N PRO A 228 -31.71 -73.66 -30.58
CA PRO A 228 -31.55 -73.16 -29.22
C PRO A 228 -30.09 -72.87 -28.86
N LEU A 229 -29.16 -73.69 -29.38
CA LEU A 229 -27.73 -73.49 -29.17
C LEU A 229 -27.20 -72.30 -29.98
N ARG A 230 -27.72 -72.08 -31.20
CA ARG A 230 -27.41 -70.90 -32.01
C ARG A 230 -27.86 -69.62 -31.31
N LEU A 231 -29.11 -69.58 -30.81
CA LEU A 231 -29.65 -68.43 -30.09
C LEU A 231 -28.79 -68.08 -28.86
N LYS A 232 -28.49 -69.07 -28.01
CA LYS A 232 -27.62 -68.87 -26.83
C LYS A 232 -26.24 -68.33 -27.19
N LYS A 233 -25.66 -68.80 -28.30
CA LYS A 233 -24.38 -68.28 -28.79
C LYS A 233 -24.49 -66.81 -29.19
N ILE A 234 -25.55 -66.45 -29.92
CA ILE A 234 -25.81 -65.07 -30.37
C ILE A 234 -26.02 -64.16 -29.16
N GLU A 235 -26.92 -64.54 -28.26
CA GLU A 235 -27.19 -63.78 -27.02
C GLU A 235 -25.90 -63.55 -26.22
N GLY A 236 -25.10 -64.60 -26.00
CA GLY A 236 -23.84 -64.49 -25.28
C GLY A 236 -22.75 -63.69 -25.99
N TRP A 237 -22.86 -63.47 -27.30
CA TRP A 237 -21.98 -62.56 -28.04
C TRP A 237 -22.50 -61.13 -27.97
N GLU A 238 -23.81 -60.93 -28.12
CA GLU A 238 -24.45 -59.64 -27.96
C GLU A 238 -24.17 -59.06 -26.57
N THR A 239 -24.32 -59.84 -25.50
CA THR A 239 -24.00 -59.37 -24.13
C THR A 239 -22.57 -58.87 -24.01
N LYS A 240 -21.60 -59.55 -24.64
CA LYS A 240 -20.20 -59.09 -24.65
C LYS A 240 -20.01 -57.81 -25.44
N GLU A 241 -20.68 -57.68 -26.58
CA GLU A 241 -20.65 -56.46 -27.39
C GLU A 241 -21.29 -55.27 -26.63
N TRP A 242 -22.31 -55.53 -25.80
CA TRP A 242 -22.89 -54.55 -24.89
C TRP A 242 -21.94 -54.17 -23.75
N GLU A 243 -21.28 -55.16 -23.13
CA GLU A 243 -20.25 -54.93 -22.09
C GLU A 243 -19.09 -54.08 -22.63
N GLU A 244 -18.56 -54.40 -23.82
CA GLU A 244 -17.50 -53.59 -24.46
C GLU A 244 -17.94 -52.15 -24.71
N ARG A 245 -19.18 -51.92 -25.15
CA ARG A 245 -19.73 -50.57 -25.33
C ARG A 245 -19.88 -49.84 -23.99
N GLU A 246 -20.30 -50.55 -22.95
CA GLU A 246 -20.43 -49.98 -21.61
C GLU A 246 -19.07 -49.55 -21.05
N GLU A 247 -18.03 -50.37 -21.26
CA GLU A 247 -16.64 -50.03 -20.93
C GLU A 247 -16.14 -48.79 -21.69
N GLU A 248 -16.41 -48.69 -22.99
CA GLU A 248 -16.08 -47.51 -23.80
C GLU A 248 -16.77 -46.24 -23.28
N ILE A 249 -18.07 -46.34 -22.96
CA ILE A 249 -18.84 -45.24 -22.38
C ILE A 249 -18.27 -44.85 -21.02
N MET A 250 -17.95 -45.83 -20.17
CA MET A 250 -17.32 -45.59 -18.87
C MET A 250 -15.98 -44.88 -19.01
N GLY A 251 -15.11 -45.31 -19.94
CA GLY A 251 -13.84 -44.66 -20.20
C GLY A 251 -14.00 -43.17 -20.58
N LEU A 252 -14.95 -42.87 -21.48
CA LEU A 252 -15.27 -41.48 -21.84
C LEU A 252 -15.84 -40.68 -20.66
N GLN A 253 -16.66 -41.30 -19.81
CA GLN A 253 -17.20 -40.65 -18.61
C GLN A 253 -16.11 -40.38 -17.58
N GLU A 254 -15.17 -41.31 -17.38
CA GLU A 254 -14.01 -41.12 -16.50
C GLU A 254 -13.11 -39.98 -16.98
N GLU A 255 -12.83 -39.90 -18.28
CA GLU A 255 -12.05 -38.79 -18.85
C GLU A 255 -12.74 -37.44 -18.61
N ARG A 256 -14.05 -37.37 -18.86
CA ARG A 256 -14.85 -36.16 -18.57
C ARG A 256 -14.84 -35.81 -17.09
N LEU A 257 -14.96 -36.80 -16.21
CA LEU A 257 -14.94 -36.62 -14.77
C LEU A 257 -13.58 -36.11 -14.31
N ARG A 258 -12.47 -36.67 -14.83
CA ARG A 258 -11.11 -36.18 -14.55
C ARG A 258 -10.93 -34.71 -14.93
N LEU A 259 -11.44 -34.31 -16.10
CA LEU A 259 -11.41 -32.89 -16.52
C LEU A 259 -12.24 -31.99 -15.59
N LEU A 260 -13.42 -32.46 -15.16
CA LEU A 260 -14.26 -31.73 -14.21
C LEU A 260 -13.58 -31.59 -12.84
N ASP A 261 -12.96 -32.65 -12.32
CA ASP A 261 -12.22 -32.61 -11.06
C ASP A 261 -11.06 -31.62 -11.11
N GLN A 262 -10.30 -31.62 -12.21
CA GLN A 262 -9.24 -30.64 -12.44
C GLN A 262 -9.80 -29.20 -12.49
N ALA A 263 -10.91 -28.99 -13.19
CA ALA A 263 -11.56 -27.68 -13.25
C ALA A 263 -12.05 -27.20 -11.87
N ILE A 264 -12.60 -28.11 -11.05
CA ILE A 264 -13.02 -27.82 -9.68
C ILE A 264 -11.80 -27.48 -8.81
N ALA A 265 -10.72 -28.25 -8.90
CA ALA A 265 -9.49 -28.00 -8.15
C ALA A 265 -8.88 -26.64 -8.50
N CYS A 266 -8.78 -26.31 -9.78
CA CYS A 266 -8.31 -24.99 -10.23
C CYS A 266 -9.19 -23.85 -9.70
N ARG A 267 -10.52 -24.04 -9.70
CA ARG A 267 -11.46 -23.05 -9.17
C ARG A 267 -11.29 -22.86 -7.66
N GLU A 268 -11.10 -23.95 -6.91
CA GLU A 268 -10.91 -23.91 -5.46
C GLU A 268 -9.57 -23.26 -5.09
N GLN A 269 -8.49 -23.60 -5.78
CA GLN A 269 -7.18 -22.96 -5.60
C GLN A 269 -7.25 -21.45 -5.84
N ALA A 270 -7.85 -21.01 -6.95
CA ALA A 270 -8.04 -19.59 -7.23
C ALA A 270 -8.92 -18.88 -6.18
N GLN A 271 -9.84 -19.61 -5.54
CA GLN A 271 -10.64 -19.07 -4.45
C GLN A 271 -9.82 -18.94 -3.16
N ASP A 272 -9.03 -19.95 -2.83
CA ASP A 272 -8.16 -19.95 -1.65
C ASP A 272 -7.10 -18.84 -1.73
N GLU A 273 -6.49 -18.63 -2.90
CA GLU A 273 -5.56 -17.52 -3.15
C GLU A 273 -6.21 -16.16 -2.84
N ARG A 274 -7.43 -15.92 -3.34
CA ARG A 274 -8.18 -14.68 -3.06
C ARG A 274 -8.52 -14.51 -1.58
N VAL A 275 -8.75 -15.62 -0.85
CA VAL A 275 -9.00 -15.57 0.59
C VAL A 275 -7.70 -15.27 1.34
N LEU A 276 -6.60 -15.88 0.95
CA LEU A 276 -5.27 -15.64 1.52
C LEU A 276 -4.84 -14.19 1.34
N GLU A 277 -4.97 -13.62 0.14
CA GLU A 277 -4.67 -12.20 -0.12
C GLU A 277 -5.44 -11.28 0.83
N LYS A 278 -6.76 -11.49 1.00
CA LYS A 278 -7.58 -10.71 1.93
C LYS A 278 -7.15 -10.86 3.39
N LEU A 279 -6.71 -12.05 3.79
CA LEU A 279 -6.18 -12.29 5.12
C LEU A 279 -4.85 -11.56 5.33
N GLU A 280 -3.98 -11.57 4.32
CA GLU A 280 -2.69 -10.87 4.34
C GLU A 280 -2.87 -9.35 4.39
N GLU A 281 -3.77 -8.78 3.60
CA GLU A 281 -4.14 -7.36 3.66
C GLU A 281 -4.67 -6.99 5.05
N ARG A 282 -5.57 -7.80 5.61
CA ARG A 282 -6.09 -7.56 6.96
C ARG A 282 -4.98 -7.62 8.01
N LYS A 283 -4.05 -8.56 7.86
CA LYS A 283 -2.88 -8.71 8.73
C LYS A 283 -1.94 -7.52 8.61
N SER A 284 -1.63 -7.05 7.40
CA SER A 284 -0.74 -5.92 7.16
C SER A 284 -1.31 -4.64 7.79
N LEU A 285 -2.60 -4.36 7.58
CA LEU A 285 -3.30 -3.23 8.21
C LEU A 285 -3.29 -3.31 9.73
N ALA A 286 -3.43 -4.51 10.30
CA ALA A 286 -3.33 -4.70 11.75
C ALA A 286 -1.90 -4.44 12.27
N MET A 287 -0.88 -4.89 11.53
CA MET A 287 0.52 -4.66 11.84
C MET A 287 0.90 -3.18 11.75
N GLU A 288 0.40 -2.46 10.74
CA GLU A 288 0.62 -1.02 10.62
C GLU A 288 0.04 -0.25 11.82
N LYS A 289 -1.18 -0.57 12.24
CA LYS A 289 -1.80 0.01 13.44
C LYS A 289 -0.97 -0.29 14.69
N LEU A 290 -0.43 -1.50 14.80
CA LEU A 290 0.47 -1.87 15.88
C LEU A 290 1.76 -1.04 15.83
N HIS A 291 2.39 -0.90 14.66
CA HIS A 291 3.61 -0.12 14.47
C HIS A 291 3.40 1.35 14.83
N GLN A 292 2.27 1.96 14.46
CA GLN A 292 1.93 3.32 14.86
C GLN A 292 1.82 3.46 16.38
N ARG A 293 1.19 2.50 17.06
CA ARG A 293 1.11 2.47 18.53
C ARG A 293 2.49 2.33 19.16
N LEU A 294 3.33 1.42 18.65
CA LEU A 294 4.70 1.22 19.10
C LEU A 294 5.55 2.48 18.89
N ALA A 295 5.42 3.16 17.76
CA ALA A 295 6.09 4.43 17.51
C ALA A 295 5.64 5.52 18.50
N GLY A 296 4.34 5.57 18.82
CA GLY A 296 3.80 6.44 19.87
C GLY A 296 4.40 6.15 21.25
N LEU A 297 4.49 4.87 21.63
CA LEU A 297 5.12 4.43 22.87
C LEU A 297 6.61 4.79 22.91
N GLN A 298 7.33 4.61 21.80
CA GLN A 298 8.75 4.95 21.70
C GLN A 298 8.98 6.46 21.85
N LYS A 299 8.13 7.30 21.25
CA LYS A 299 8.17 8.76 21.44
C LYS A 299 7.96 9.12 22.92
N ARG A 300 6.97 8.51 23.59
CA ARG A 300 6.71 8.72 25.02
C ARG A 300 7.90 8.27 25.87
N ARG A 301 8.46 7.09 25.61
CA ARG A 301 9.67 6.58 26.27
C ARG A 301 10.81 7.58 26.16
N ASN A 302 11.11 8.05 24.95
CA ASN A 302 12.18 9.02 24.72
C ASN A 302 11.92 10.36 25.41
N ALA A 303 10.69 10.86 25.41
CA ALA A 303 10.32 12.08 26.13
C ALA A 303 10.52 11.92 27.65
N VAL A 304 10.11 10.79 28.23
CA VAL A 304 10.31 10.48 29.65
C VAL A 304 11.80 10.39 29.97
N LEU A 305 12.61 9.69 29.16
CA LEU A 305 14.05 9.60 29.36
C LEU A 305 14.73 10.98 29.30
N ARG A 306 14.35 11.83 28.34
CA ARG A 306 14.82 13.23 28.26
C ARG A 306 14.39 14.03 29.48
N HIS A 307 13.15 13.88 29.93
CA HIS A 307 12.69 14.56 31.13
C HIS A 307 13.47 14.12 32.37
N LEU A 308 13.61 12.81 32.61
CA LEU A 308 14.36 12.25 33.73
C LEU A 308 15.83 12.70 33.75
N THR A 309 16.49 12.70 32.60
CA THR A 309 17.88 13.19 32.49
C THR A 309 17.99 14.68 32.80
N THR A 310 17.06 15.52 32.32
CA THR A 310 17.03 16.95 32.67
C THR A 310 16.70 17.18 34.15
N SER A 311 15.77 16.42 34.73
CA SER A 311 15.40 16.49 36.14
C SER A 311 16.58 16.09 37.05
N ARG A 312 17.33 15.04 36.69
CA ARG A 312 18.58 14.66 37.38
C ARG A 312 19.61 15.78 37.34
N LYS A 313 19.83 16.42 36.17
CA LYS A 313 20.73 17.57 36.04
C LYS A 313 20.28 18.76 36.91
N LYS A 314 18.99 19.07 36.93
CA LYS A 314 18.42 20.13 37.78
C LYS A 314 18.59 19.83 39.27
N ALA A 315 18.35 18.59 39.69
CA ALA A 315 18.60 18.16 41.08
C ALA A 315 20.07 18.35 41.47
N ALA A 316 21.01 17.99 40.59
CA ALA A 316 22.45 18.22 40.80
C ALA A 316 22.88 19.69 40.77
N GLN A 317 22.02 20.60 40.29
CA GLN A 317 22.24 22.05 40.32
C GLN A 317 21.46 22.76 41.44
N ARG A 318 20.57 22.05 42.14
CA ARG A 318 19.79 22.61 43.25
C ARG A 318 20.76 23.02 44.36
N GLY A 319 20.70 24.29 44.77
CA GLY A 319 21.61 24.88 45.76
C GLY A 319 22.88 25.52 45.19
N LYS A 320 23.15 25.42 43.89
CA LYS A 320 24.24 26.17 43.24
C LYS A 320 23.82 27.63 43.00
N PRO A 321 24.75 28.61 43.11
CA PRO A 321 24.44 30.00 42.80
C PRO A 321 24.01 30.15 41.34
N ALA A 322 23.20 31.17 41.06
CA ALA A 322 22.81 31.50 39.70
C ALA A 322 24.05 31.73 38.82
N ARG A 323 23.95 31.36 37.54
CA ARG A 323 25.04 31.55 36.56
C ARG A 323 25.56 32.98 36.56
N THR A 324 26.88 33.12 36.56
CA THR A 324 27.55 34.43 36.50
C THR A 324 27.31 35.10 35.15
N TRP A 325 27.52 36.42 35.07
CA TRP A 325 27.32 37.15 33.82
C TRP A 325 28.25 36.66 32.71
N VAL A 326 29.52 36.40 33.05
CA VAL A 326 30.52 35.80 32.14
C VAL A 326 30.03 34.44 31.62
N GLN A 327 29.49 33.58 32.48
CA GLN A 327 28.97 32.27 32.06
C GLN A 327 27.73 32.38 31.15
N LYS A 328 26.92 33.43 31.29
CA LYS A 328 25.79 33.65 30.39
C LYS A 328 26.26 34.11 29.01
N TYR A 329 27.23 35.01 28.93
CA TYR A 329 27.81 35.42 27.64
C TYR A 329 28.67 34.33 26.99
N ALA A 330 29.25 33.41 27.76
CA ALA A 330 29.98 32.27 27.21
C ALA A 330 29.08 31.24 26.50
N ASP A 331 27.79 31.18 26.85
CA ASP A 331 26.81 30.26 26.26
C ASP A 331 25.96 31.00 25.22
N SER A 332 26.15 30.68 23.95
CA SER A 332 25.37 31.27 22.84
C SER A 332 23.89 30.87 22.88
N GLY A 333 23.54 29.78 23.55
CA GLY A 333 22.17 29.38 23.82
C GLY A 333 21.54 30.07 25.03
N SER A 334 22.24 31.03 25.65
CA SER A 334 21.71 31.77 26.79
C SER A 334 20.62 32.76 26.38
N ASN A 335 19.80 33.14 27.36
CA ASN A 335 18.73 34.15 27.22
C ASN A 335 19.23 35.52 26.70
N ILE A 336 20.53 35.81 26.79
CA ILE A 336 21.09 37.07 26.31
C ILE A 336 21.06 37.10 24.77
N TYR A 337 21.46 36.01 24.13
CA TYR A 337 21.53 35.91 22.68
C TYR A 337 20.28 35.29 22.05
N ALA A 338 19.68 34.31 22.73
CA ALA A 338 18.51 33.57 22.25
C ALA A 338 17.41 33.56 23.33
N PRO A 339 16.73 34.69 23.56
CA PRO A 339 15.67 34.78 24.56
C PRO A 339 14.48 33.86 24.21
N LEU A 340 14.03 33.07 25.18
CA LEU A 340 12.87 32.20 24.99
C LEU A 340 11.57 33.02 25.08
N GLN A 341 10.70 32.86 24.08
CA GLN A 341 9.45 33.62 24.00
C GLN A 341 8.54 33.44 25.24
N ARG A 342 8.58 32.26 25.87
CA ARG A 342 7.81 31.95 27.09
C ARG A 342 8.18 32.85 28.28
N GLU A 343 9.38 33.42 28.30
CA GLU A 343 9.82 34.33 29.37
C GLU A 343 9.31 35.77 29.18
N GLY A 344 8.84 36.11 27.97
CA GLY A 344 8.30 37.44 27.66
C GLY A 344 9.32 38.59 27.73
N ARG A 345 10.61 38.28 27.87
CA ARG A 345 11.67 39.28 28.02
C ARG A 345 12.44 39.41 26.71
N PHE A 346 12.19 40.50 25.98
CA PHE A 346 12.84 40.79 24.70
C PHE A 346 13.74 42.02 24.84
N PRO A 347 14.98 41.90 25.34
CA PRO A 347 15.84 43.06 25.60
C PRO A 347 16.32 43.75 24.32
N HIS A 348 16.37 43.03 23.19
CA HIS A 348 16.81 43.56 21.90
C HIS A 348 15.72 44.35 21.16
N SER A 349 14.45 44.07 21.44
CA SER A 349 13.34 44.76 20.81
C SER A 349 12.76 45.78 21.78
N ARG A 350 12.75 47.05 21.38
CA ARG A 350 12.07 48.10 22.16
C ARG A 350 10.58 48.05 21.89
N PRO A 351 9.73 48.41 22.88
CA PRO A 351 8.30 48.52 22.62
C PRO A 351 8.04 49.62 21.58
N LYS A 352 7.04 49.38 20.74
CA LYS A 352 6.61 50.33 19.71
C LYS A 352 6.31 51.70 20.33
N GLY A 353 6.83 52.76 19.73
CA GLY A 353 6.70 54.14 20.23
C GLY A 353 7.83 54.60 21.16
N GLN A 354 8.69 53.69 21.64
CA GLN A 354 9.94 54.03 22.34
C GLN A 354 11.19 53.64 21.52
N GLU A 355 11.00 53.48 20.22
CA GLU A 355 12.07 53.22 19.27
C GLU A 355 12.91 54.49 19.13
N ILE A 356 14.24 54.33 19.25
CA ILE A 356 15.15 55.46 19.04
C ILE A 356 15.56 55.44 17.58
N ALA A 357 14.96 56.32 16.79
CA ALA A 357 15.38 56.61 15.43
C ALA A 357 16.36 57.79 15.44
N THR A 358 17.68 57.51 15.43
CA THR A 358 18.72 58.55 15.41
C THR A 358 19.05 59.04 14.00
N GLU A 359 18.67 58.29 12.97
CA GLU A 359 19.06 58.54 11.58
C GLU A 359 18.59 59.91 11.06
N ALA A 360 17.37 60.32 11.40
CA ALA A 360 16.82 61.61 10.98
C ALA A 360 17.54 62.83 11.59
N PHE A 361 18.24 62.64 12.71
CA PHE A 361 18.95 63.71 13.42
C PHE A 361 20.42 63.83 12.98
N GLN A 362 20.89 62.98 12.07
CA GLN A 362 22.25 63.04 11.55
C GLN A 362 22.39 64.25 10.60
N PRO A 363 23.45 65.08 10.73
CA PRO A 363 23.64 66.22 9.85
C PRO A 363 24.01 65.75 8.44
N GLN A 364 23.12 65.99 7.47
CA GLN A 364 23.35 65.67 6.05
C GLN A 364 24.11 66.79 5.31
N ASP A 365 23.91 68.04 5.76
CA ASP A 365 24.52 69.22 5.16
C ASP A 365 25.66 69.76 6.01
N LEU A 366 26.68 70.33 5.36
CA LEU A 366 27.79 71.03 6.03
C LEU A 366 27.32 72.15 6.96
N LYS A 367 26.23 72.84 6.60
CA LYS A 367 25.62 73.89 7.44
C LYS A 367 25.15 73.33 8.79
N ARG A 368 24.41 72.20 8.75
CA ARG A 368 23.91 71.51 9.95
C ARG A 368 25.05 70.95 10.80
N LEU A 369 26.14 70.53 10.17
CA LEU A 369 27.35 70.08 10.87
C LEU A 369 28.05 71.24 11.61
N GLY A 370 28.16 72.42 10.98
CA GLY A 370 28.67 73.62 11.63
C GLY A 370 27.77 74.14 12.76
N ASP A 371 26.45 73.99 12.64
CA ASP A 371 25.50 74.31 13.71
C ASP A 371 25.61 73.32 14.89
N LEU A 372 25.84 72.03 14.60
CA LEU A 372 26.14 71.03 15.61
C LEU A 372 27.45 71.34 16.34
N GLU A 373 28.51 71.71 15.61
CA GLU A 373 29.80 72.12 16.18
C GLU A 373 29.65 73.31 17.13
N LYS A 374 28.92 74.35 16.70
CA LYS A 374 28.62 75.51 17.55
C LYS A 374 27.82 75.12 18.80
N SER A 375 26.84 74.22 18.66
CA SER A 375 26.03 73.73 19.79
C SER A 375 26.85 72.95 20.82
N MET A 376 27.92 72.28 20.37
CA MET A 376 28.82 71.48 21.21
C MET A 376 30.08 72.25 21.63
N ALA A 377 30.28 73.50 21.20
CA ALA A 377 31.52 74.26 21.40
C ALA A 377 31.94 74.29 22.89
N GLY A 378 31.01 74.52 23.82
CA GLY A 378 31.31 74.50 25.25
C GLY A 378 31.68 73.12 25.83
N ALA A 379 31.27 72.02 25.21
CA ALA A 379 31.65 70.65 25.61
C ALA A 379 32.92 70.17 24.91
N LEU A 380 33.19 70.68 23.70
CA LEU A 380 34.39 70.39 22.91
C LEU A 380 35.62 71.14 23.43
N THR A 381 35.44 72.39 23.89
CA THR A 381 36.55 73.23 24.38
C THR A 381 36.74 73.16 25.90
N PHE A 382 35.79 72.56 26.64
CA PHE A 382 35.86 72.50 28.10
C PHE A 382 35.77 71.05 28.60
N VAL A 383 36.89 70.55 29.12
CA VAL A 383 36.85 69.49 30.13
C VAL A 383 36.24 70.13 31.36
N ALA A 384 34.93 69.98 31.54
CA ALA A 384 34.22 70.35 32.74
C ALA A 384 34.63 69.46 33.92
N SER A 385 35.91 69.52 34.32
CA SER A 385 36.24 69.27 35.71
C SER A 385 35.80 70.51 36.45
N LYS A 386 34.69 70.41 37.20
CA LYS A 386 34.46 71.32 38.32
C LYS A 386 35.52 70.98 39.37
N ALA A 387 36.78 71.29 39.05
CA ALA A 387 37.86 71.21 40.01
C ALA A 387 37.49 72.24 41.06
N ARG A 388 37.10 71.77 42.25
CA ARG A 388 37.02 72.62 43.44
C ARG A 388 38.26 73.51 43.44
N SER A 389 38.08 74.81 43.68
CA SER A 389 39.19 75.76 43.62
C SER A 389 40.37 75.23 44.44
N LYS A 390 41.61 75.49 44.03
CA LYS A 390 42.79 75.03 44.80
C LYS A 390 42.67 75.44 46.27
N ALA A 391 42.10 76.62 46.54
CA ALA A 391 41.78 77.11 47.88
C ALA A 391 40.81 76.19 48.63
N ASP A 392 39.69 75.77 48.02
CA ASP A 392 38.73 74.85 48.67
C ASP A 392 39.32 73.46 48.92
N ARG A 393 40.19 72.95 48.02
CA ARG A 393 40.90 71.68 48.23
C ARG A 393 41.94 71.78 49.35
N LEU A 394 42.66 72.89 49.44
CA LEU A 394 43.61 73.14 50.52
C LEU A 394 42.87 73.30 51.85
N ALA A 395 41.81 74.11 51.91
CA ALA A 395 40.98 74.27 53.11
C ALA A 395 40.33 72.94 53.56
N ALA A 396 39.86 72.11 52.62
CA ALA A 396 39.33 70.78 52.96
C ALA A 396 40.41 69.82 53.46
N LYS A 397 41.63 69.87 52.90
CA LYS A 397 42.78 69.10 53.39
C LYS A 397 43.25 69.59 54.77
N GLU A 398 43.27 70.89 55.00
CA GLU A 398 43.62 71.51 56.28
C GLU A 398 42.58 71.17 57.36
N LYS A 399 41.28 71.22 57.04
CA LYS A 399 40.23 70.75 57.96
C LYS A 399 40.40 69.27 58.31
N LYS A 400 40.69 68.41 57.33
CA LYS A 400 40.97 66.98 57.58
C LYS A 400 42.24 66.78 58.42
N ARG A 401 43.29 67.57 58.19
CA ARG A 401 44.52 67.55 58.99
C ARG A 401 44.28 68.02 60.43
N LYS A 402 43.55 69.12 60.63
CA LYS A 402 43.18 69.62 61.96
C LYS A 402 42.37 68.60 62.74
N ALA A 403 41.34 68.00 62.14
CA ALA A 403 40.57 66.93 62.79
C ALA A 403 41.43 65.70 63.14
N LEU A 404 42.44 65.38 62.32
CA LEU A 404 43.39 64.30 62.61
C LEU A 404 44.30 64.69 63.79
N LEU A 405 44.80 65.93 63.83
CA LEU A 405 45.62 66.44 64.92
C LEU A 405 44.84 66.50 66.25
N GLU A 406 43.63 67.03 66.26
CA GLU A 406 42.74 67.01 67.45
C GLU A 406 42.50 65.58 67.93
N ARG A 407 42.30 64.63 67.01
CA ARG A 407 42.17 63.21 67.37
C ARG A 407 43.46 62.65 67.96
N LEU A 408 44.63 63.00 67.41
CA LEU A 408 45.92 62.58 67.97
C LEU A 408 46.19 63.22 69.33
N GLU A 409 45.87 64.50 69.53
CA GLU A 409 45.95 65.18 70.83
C GLU A 409 45.04 64.52 71.86
N SER A 410 43.79 64.20 71.50
CA SER A 410 42.88 63.48 72.42
C SER A 410 43.39 62.07 72.75
N ILE A 411 43.99 61.37 71.79
CA ILE A 411 44.64 60.06 72.03
C ILE A 411 45.86 60.24 72.92
N TYR A 412 46.68 61.26 72.67
CA TYR A 412 47.87 61.55 73.44
C TYR A 412 47.53 61.91 74.89
N GLN A 413 46.54 62.78 75.11
CA GLN A 413 46.00 63.08 76.45
C GLN A 413 45.45 61.83 77.13
N ARG A 414 44.69 60.97 76.42
CA ARG A 414 44.23 59.69 76.97
C ARG A 414 45.40 58.79 77.36
N LEU A 415 46.46 58.75 76.57
CA LEU A 415 47.68 58.00 76.86
C LEU A 415 48.48 58.61 78.02
N GLU A 416 48.56 59.94 78.15
CA GLU A 416 49.16 60.61 79.31
C GLU A 416 48.38 60.30 80.58
N THR A 417 47.04 60.47 80.56
CA THR A 417 46.22 60.08 81.70
C THR A 417 46.35 58.60 82.02
N ALA A 418 46.43 57.72 81.01
CA ALA A 418 46.64 56.29 81.22
C ALA A 418 48.02 55.96 81.77
N LYS A 419 49.06 56.73 81.44
CA LYS A 419 50.41 56.58 82.03
C LYS A 419 50.45 57.09 83.47
N ASP A 420 49.79 58.22 83.75
CA ASP A 420 49.68 58.78 85.09
C ASP A 420 48.84 57.89 86.02
N THR A 421 47.81 57.20 85.48
CA THR A 421 47.01 56.22 86.21
C THR A 421 47.61 54.82 86.22
N ALA A 422 48.50 54.45 85.28
CA ALA A 422 49.19 53.15 85.29
C ALA A 422 50.09 52.93 86.52
N GLY A 423 50.47 54.01 87.22
CA GLY A 423 51.15 53.95 88.53
C GLY A 423 50.23 54.10 89.75
N ARG A 424 48.93 54.37 89.55
CA ARG A 424 47.92 54.47 90.62
C ARG A 424 46.95 53.31 90.45
N GLY A 425 47.24 52.20 91.12
CA GLY A 425 46.33 51.06 91.18
C GLY A 425 44.95 51.49 91.66
N SER A 426 43.97 51.44 90.77
CA SER A 426 42.59 51.21 91.13
C SER A 426 41.94 50.40 90.01
N ASP A 427 41.64 49.15 90.33
CA ASP A 427 40.66 48.33 89.65
C ASP A 427 39.36 49.13 89.44
N GLU A 428 38.68 48.88 88.31
CA GLU A 428 37.48 49.58 87.79
C GLU A 428 37.73 50.80 86.89
N ALA A 429 37.96 50.57 85.58
CA ALA A 429 37.38 51.39 84.49
C ALA A 429 37.88 50.91 83.12
N TRP A 430 37.37 49.77 82.64
CA TRP A 430 37.14 49.65 81.19
C TRP A 430 35.90 50.48 80.86
N PRO A 431 35.98 51.57 80.09
CA PRO A 431 34.76 52.20 79.62
C PRO A 431 34.05 51.24 78.65
N CYS A 432 32.84 50.87 79.08
CA CYS A 432 31.77 50.20 78.36
C CYS A 432 31.72 50.54 76.85
N PRO A 433 31.34 49.59 75.96
CA PRO A 433 31.06 49.90 74.57
C PRO A 433 29.96 50.96 74.50
N LEU A 434 30.21 52.00 73.70
CA LEU A 434 29.29 53.11 73.48
C LEU A 434 28.00 52.59 72.82
N LEU A 435 27.03 52.16 73.63
CA LEU A 435 25.63 52.06 73.25
C LEU A 435 25.07 53.50 73.16
N GLU A 436 24.70 53.87 71.94
CA GLU A 436 23.59 54.76 71.57
C GLU A 436 23.37 56.04 72.41
N ALA A 437 23.99 57.15 71.98
CA ALA A 437 23.56 58.51 72.35
C ALA A 437 23.46 59.49 71.17
N ASP A 438 23.37 58.99 69.93
CA ASP A 438 23.09 59.80 68.73
C ASP A 438 21.80 59.37 68.01
N ALA A 439 20.86 58.75 68.75
CA ALA A 439 19.54 58.39 68.26
C ALA A 439 18.55 59.57 68.18
N ASN A 440 18.96 60.81 68.44
CA ASN A 440 18.03 61.93 68.54
C ASN A 440 18.53 63.22 67.89
N LYS A 441 18.88 63.15 66.59
CA LYS A 441 19.07 64.34 65.72
C LYS A 441 19.13 64.04 64.21
N ARG A 442 18.37 63.06 63.71
CA ARG A 442 17.97 62.98 62.29
C ARG A 442 16.53 62.47 62.14
N SER A 443 15.62 63.11 62.88
CA SER A 443 14.24 63.21 62.46
C SER A 443 14.17 64.18 61.27
N ASN A 444 13.49 63.74 60.21
CA ASN A 444 12.91 64.56 59.15
C ASN A 444 13.82 65.02 57.99
N LYS A 445 13.93 64.18 56.94
CA LYS A 445 13.70 64.56 55.53
C LYS A 445 13.81 63.34 54.60
N GLY A 446 12.68 62.95 54.01
CA GLY A 446 12.62 62.40 52.65
C GLY A 446 12.79 60.89 52.48
N GLY A 447 11.81 60.11 52.92
CA GLY A 447 11.59 58.76 52.41
C GLY A 447 11.13 58.77 50.95
N LEU A 448 11.65 57.79 50.21
CA LEU A 448 11.48 57.47 48.81
C LEU A 448 10.01 57.43 48.31
N LYS A 449 9.83 57.78 47.04
CA LYS A 449 8.95 57.04 46.12
C LYS A 449 9.63 56.92 44.75
N TYR A 450 10.07 55.72 44.40
CA TYR A 450 10.10 55.26 43.01
C TYR A 450 9.51 53.85 42.98
N ALA A 451 8.42 53.75 42.21
CA ALA A 451 7.87 52.52 41.69
C ALA A 451 8.71 52.03 40.51
#